data_AF-B5LIL4-F1
#
_entry.id   AF-B5LIL4-F1
#
_cell.length_a   1.000
_cell.length_b   1.000
_cell.length_c   1.000
_cell.angle_alpha   90.00
_cell.angle_beta   90.00
_cell.angle_gamma   90.00
#
_symmetry.space_group_name_H-M   'P 1'
#
loop_
_entity.id
_entity.type
_entity.pdbx_description
1 polymer ?
#
loop_
_entity_poly.entity_id
_entity_poly.type
_entity_poly.pdbx_seq_one_letter_code
_entity_poly.pdbx_strand_id
1 'polypeptide(L)'
;AHMAMLGRFIKVGEVDLLVGELGLWGVRGDLEGIGLSHSMFTLYPELQRLGVPFAFGTVRHALYKHVERLCRGGIATILTGVRVRSTLPEVYLDLPATRIEAPLAVVFPIARSMDEWPSGTLIDRNGPEL
;
A
#
# COMPACT_ATOMS: atom_id res chain seq x y z
N ALA A 1 -1.74 -10.50 -13.90
CA ALA A 1 -2.01 -10.08 -12.51
C ALA A 1 -2.84 -8.80 -12.56
N HIS A 2 -3.55 -8.47 -11.50
CA HIS A 2 -4.28 -7.22 -11.37
C HIS A 2 -3.90 -6.54 -10.06
N MET A 3 -4.04 -5.22 -10.07
CA MET A 3 -3.85 -4.33 -8.94
C MET A 3 -4.72 -3.11 -9.20
N ALA A 4 -5.46 -2.69 -8.18
CA ALA A 4 -6.25 -1.47 -8.25
C ALA A 4 -5.50 -0.32 -7.57
N MET A 5 -5.79 0.90 -8.00
CA MET A 5 -5.15 2.12 -7.52
C MET A 5 -6.20 3.19 -7.22
N LEU A 6 -6.01 3.93 -6.13
CA LEU A 6 -6.80 5.10 -5.76
C LEU A 6 -5.92 6.21 -5.17
N GLY A 7 -6.10 7.44 -5.62
CA GLY A 7 -5.50 8.60 -4.95
C GLY A 7 -6.24 8.93 -3.66
N ARG A 8 -5.52 8.99 -2.53
CA ARG A 8 -6.10 9.47 -1.25
C ARG A 8 -5.04 10.03 -0.31
N PHE A 9 -5.51 10.78 0.68
CA PHE A 9 -4.69 11.18 1.82
C PHE A 9 -4.70 10.08 2.88
N ILE A 10 -3.52 9.77 3.40
CA ILE A 10 -3.31 8.98 4.61
C ILE A 10 -2.55 9.83 5.63
N LYS A 11 -2.63 9.47 6.91
CA LYS A 11 -1.83 10.11 7.96
C LYS A 11 -0.77 9.14 8.47
N VAL A 12 0.51 9.45 8.31
CA VAL A 12 1.62 8.63 8.81
C VAL A 12 2.21 9.30 10.05
N GLY A 13 1.92 8.74 11.22
CA GLY A 13 2.16 9.41 12.50
C GLY A 13 1.37 10.72 12.57
N GLU A 14 2.06 11.85 12.48
CA GLU A 14 1.45 13.18 12.48
C GLU A 14 1.42 13.87 11.10
N VAL A 15 1.91 13.21 10.05
CA VAL A 15 2.06 13.80 8.71
C VAL A 15 0.94 13.34 7.78
N ASP A 16 0.14 14.28 7.27
CA ASP A 16 -0.79 14.02 6.18
C ASP A 16 -0.05 13.90 4.84
N LEU A 17 -0.30 12.82 4.12
CA LEU A 17 0.42 12.45 2.90
C LEU A 17 -0.56 12.02 1.82
N LEU A 18 -0.51 12.68 0.66
CA LEU A 18 -1.19 12.20 -0.54
C LEU A 18 -0.43 10.99 -1.07
N VAL A 19 -1.13 9.88 -1.31
CA VAL A 19 -0.55 8.65 -1.87
C VAL A 19 -1.44 8.07 -2.96
N GLY A 20 -0.83 7.29 -3.85
CA GLY A 20 -1.56 6.30 -4.65
C GLY A 20 -1.70 5.02 -3.84
N GLU A 21 -2.87 4.79 -3.24
CA GLU A 21 -3.14 3.54 -2.54
C GLU A 21 -3.31 2.39 -3.53
N LEU A 22 -2.61 1.29 -3.28
CA LEU A 22 -2.59 0.05 -4.05
C LEU A 22 -3.28 -1.06 -3.28
N GLY A 23 -4.27 -1.68 -3.91
CA GLY A 23 -5.09 -2.72 -3.31
C GLY A 23 -5.55 -3.75 -4.34
N LEU A 24 -6.45 -4.63 -3.91
CA LEU A 24 -6.99 -5.73 -4.74
C LEU A 24 -5.87 -6.48 -5.50
N TRP A 25 -4.90 -6.98 -4.77
CA TRP A 25 -3.74 -7.66 -5.34
C TRP A 25 -4.16 -9.05 -5.79
N GLY A 26 -4.05 -9.35 -7.09
CA GLY A 26 -4.37 -10.68 -7.61
C GLY A 26 -3.39 -11.16 -8.67
N VAL A 27 -2.84 -12.36 -8.45
CA VAL A 27 -1.92 -13.01 -9.39
C VAL A 27 -2.50 -14.36 -9.75
N ARG A 28 -2.59 -14.65 -11.06
CA ARG A 28 -2.92 -15.99 -11.55
C ARG A 28 -1.72 -16.90 -11.25
N GLY A 29 -1.95 -18.13 -10.78
CA GLY A 29 -0.88 -18.99 -10.26
C GLY A 29 0.29 -19.22 -11.23
N ASP A 30 0.02 -19.26 -12.54
CA ASP A 30 1.02 -19.39 -13.61
C ASP A 30 1.85 -18.12 -13.85
N LEU A 31 1.44 -16.96 -13.30
CA LEU A 31 2.13 -15.67 -13.39
C LEU A 31 2.82 -15.28 -12.07
N GLU A 32 2.87 -16.20 -11.10
CA GLU A 32 3.57 -15.97 -9.84
C GLU A 32 5.04 -15.62 -10.07
N GLY A 33 5.50 -14.59 -9.37
CA GLY A 33 6.88 -14.11 -9.43
C GLY A 33 7.19 -13.07 -10.52
N ILE A 34 6.30 -12.87 -11.50
CA ILE A 34 6.43 -11.79 -12.50
C ILE A 34 5.23 -10.84 -12.56
N GLY A 35 4.03 -11.32 -12.19
CA GLY A 35 2.78 -10.60 -12.42
C GLY A 35 2.68 -9.26 -11.68
N LEU A 36 3.10 -9.20 -10.41
CA LEU A 36 3.02 -7.98 -9.61
C LEU A 36 3.96 -6.89 -10.13
N SER A 37 5.20 -7.24 -10.48
CA SER A 37 6.16 -6.29 -11.06
C SER A 37 5.63 -5.69 -12.36
N HIS A 38 5.07 -6.52 -13.25
CA HIS A 38 4.47 -6.05 -14.50
C HIS A 38 3.26 -5.12 -14.25
N SER A 39 2.41 -5.46 -13.27
CA SER A 39 1.27 -4.62 -12.91
C SER A 39 1.73 -3.26 -12.37
N MET A 40 2.77 -3.24 -11.53
CA MET A 40 3.37 -1.99 -11.04
C MET A 40 3.94 -1.13 -12.15
N PHE A 41 4.68 -1.71 -13.11
CA PHE A 41 5.18 -0.94 -14.26
C PHE A 41 4.07 -0.35 -15.11
N THR A 42 2.92 -1.01 -15.19
CA THR A 42 1.74 -0.51 -15.90
C THR A 42 1.08 0.65 -15.16
N LEU A 43 1.03 0.59 -13.82
CA LEU A 43 0.47 1.66 -12.99
C LEU A 43 1.42 2.87 -12.82
N TYR A 44 2.72 2.68 -12.99
CA TYR A 44 3.73 3.72 -12.73
C TYR A 44 3.48 5.05 -13.48
N PRO A 45 3.16 5.07 -14.78
CA PRO A 45 2.81 6.31 -15.47
C PRO A 45 1.58 7.01 -14.91
N GLU A 46 0.57 6.26 -14.45
CA GLU A 46 -0.63 6.84 -13.84
C GLU A 46 -0.35 7.41 -12.45
N LEU A 47 0.52 6.75 -11.66
CA LEU A 47 1.01 7.28 -10.39
C LEU A 47 1.79 8.58 -10.59
N GLN A 48 2.61 8.66 -11.63
CA GLN A 48 3.30 9.91 -12.00
C GLN A 48 2.32 11.01 -12.41
N ARG A 49 1.30 10.70 -13.21
CA ARG A 49 0.26 11.67 -13.61
C ARG A 49 -0.58 12.16 -12.44
N LEU A 50 -0.84 11.30 -11.46
CA LEU A 50 -1.54 11.66 -10.23
C LEU A 50 -0.69 12.59 -9.34
N GLY A 51 0.62 12.72 -9.62
CA GLY A 51 1.52 13.62 -8.90
C GLY A 51 1.77 13.21 -7.46
N VAL A 52 1.60 11.93 -7.14
CA VAL A 52 1.80 11.42 -5.77
C VAL A 52 3.28 11.19 -5.48
N PRO A 53 3.78 11.53 -4.29
CA PRO A 53 5.17 11.27 -3.91
C PRO A 53 5.46 9.77 -3.77
N PHE A 54 4.47 9.02 -3.29
CA PHE A 54 4.57 7.59 -2.98
C PHE A 54 3.31 6.84 -3.41
N ALA A 55 3.47 5.56 -3.73
CA ALA A 55 2.37 4.60 -3.72
C ALA A 55 2.48 3.72 -2.47
N PHE A 56 1.35 3.34 -1.88
CA PHE A 56 1.27 2.62 -0.63
C PHE A 56 0.25 1.49 -0.73
N GLY A 57 0.55 0.30 -0.24
CA GLY A 57 -0.43 -0.78 -0.16
C GLY A 57 -0.23 -1.65 1.06
N THR A 58 -1.31 -2.32 1.46
CA THR A 58 -1.26 -3.35 2.51
C THR A 58 -1.46 -4.72 1.90
N VAL A 59 -0.67 -5.69 2.34
CA VAL A 59 -0.88 -7.10 1.99
C VAL A 59 -0.88 -7.98 3.23
N ARG A 60 -1.58 -9.11 3.14
CA ARG A 60 -1.56 -10.12 4.19
C ARG A 60 -0.18 -10.76 4.28
N HIS A 61 0.23 -11.19 5.47
CA HIS A 61 1.49 -11.89 5.70
C HIS A 61 1.68 -13.13 4.82
N ALA A 62 0.60 -13.84 4.46
CA ALA A 62 0.64 -14.98 3.54
C ALA A 62 1.24 -14.63 2.17
N LEU A 63 1.16 -13.36 1.75
CA LEU A 63 1.68 -12.87 0.48
C LEU A 63 3.12 -12.33 0.56
N TYR A 64 3.79 -12.46 1.71
CA TYR A 64 5.14 -11.94 1.96
C TYR A 64 6.12 -12.30 0.84
N LYS A 65 6.18 -13.58 0.43
CA LYS A 65 7.13 -14.05 -0.60
C LYS A 65 6.93 -13.37 -1.96
N HIS A 66 5.69 -13.02 -2.31
CA HIS A 66 5.40 -12.35 -3.58
C HIS A 66 5.87 -10.90 -3.57
N VAL A 67 5.72 -10.21 -2.43
CA VAL A 67 6.14 -8.81 -2.26
C VAL A 67 7.64 -8.69 -2.00
N GLU A 68 8.24 -9.58 -1.22
CA GLU A 68 9.68 -9.58 -0.98
C GLU A 68 10.47 -9.63 -2.29
N ARG A 69 10.02 -10.44 -3.25
CA ARG A 69 10.63 -10.51 -4.58
C ARG A 69 10.55 -9.19 -5.34
N LEU A 70 9.46 -8.46 -5.20
CA LEU A 70 9.27 -7.12 -5.77
C LEU A 70 10.27 -6.13 -5.14
N CYS A 71 10.41 -6.17 -3.81
CA CYS A 71 11.32 -5.30 -3.06
C CYS A 71 12.80 -5.54 -3.36
N ARG A 72 13.22 -6.79 -3.59
CA ARG A 72 14.60 -7.09 -4.02
C ARG A 72 14.99 -6.41 -5.33
N GLY A 73 14.02 -6.06 -6.17
CA GLY A 73 14.25 -5.27 -7.38
C GLY A 73 14.53 -3.79 -7.13
N GLY A 74 14.50 -3.32 -5.86
CA GLY A 74 14.79 -1.94 -5.47
C GLY A 74 13.66 -0.95 -5.73
N ILE A 75 12.51 -1.41 -6.23
CA ILE A 75 11.38 -0.55 -6.61
C ILE A 75 10.36 -0.33 -5.50
N ALA A 76 10.49 -1.06 -4.38
CA ALA A 76 9.55 -1.01 -3.27
C ALA A 76 10.23 -1.38 -1.95
N THR A 77 9.67 -0.92 -0.84
CA THR A 77 10.13 -1.23 0.52
C THR A 77 8.99 -1.79 1.35
N ILE A 78 9.21 -2.92 2.02
CA ILE A 78 8.31 -3.41 3.08
C ILE A 78 8.68 -2.69 4.38
N LEU A 79 7.72 -1.97 4.95
CA LEU A 79 7.88 -1.33 6.26
C LEU A 79 7.56 -2.33 7.37
N THR A 80 8.46 -2.45 8.35
CA THR A 80 8.28 -3.30 9.52
C THR A 80 7.71 -2.51 10.69
N GLY A 81 6.96 -3.18 11.58
CA GLY A 81 6.41 -2.56 12.79
C GLY A 81 5.30 -1.52 12.53
N VAL A 82 4.81 -1.41 11.30
CA VAL A 82 3.71 -0.52 10.95
C VAL A 82 2.37 -1.13 11.34
N ARG A 83 1.53 -0.31 11.98
CA ARG A 83 0.11 -0.59 12.19
C ARG A 83 -0.71 0.32 11.30
N VAL A 84 -1.81 -0.20 10.76
CA VAL A 84 -2.71 0.53 9.90
C VAL A 84 -4.07 0.58 10.56
N ARG A 85 -4.57 1.80 10.82
CA ARG A 85 -5.96 2.05 11.19
C ARG A 85 -6.77 2.25 9.92
N SER A 86 -7.93 1.61 9.82
CA SER A 86 -8.84 1.79 8.67
C SER A 86 -10.27 1.76 9.13
N THR A 87 -11.14 2.47 8.41
CA THR A 87 -12.59 2.36 8.61
C THR A 87 -13.05 0.95 8.23
N LEU A 88 -14.02 0.40 8.97
CA LEU A 88 -14.66 -0.84 8.56
C LEU A 88 -15.43 -0.62 7.25
N PRO A 89 -15.41 -1.58 6.31
CA PRO A 89 -16.15 -1.46 5.05
C PRO A 89 -17.66 -1.42 5.27
N GLU A 90 -18.16 -2.15 6.27
CA GLU A 90 -19.55 -2.07 6.72
C GLU A 90 -19.66 -1.42 8.10
N VAL A 91 -20.80 -0.75 8.34
CA VAL A 91 -21.11 -0.10 9.62
C VAL A 91 -21.97 -1.03 10.46
N TYR A 92 -21.48 -1.41 11.63
CA TYR A 92 -22.22 -2.19 12.62
C TYR A 92 -22.37 -1.35 13.89
N LEU A 93 -23.60 -1.26 14.43
CA LEU A 93 -23.90 -0.40 15.60
C LEU A 93 -23.19 -0.85 16.88
N ASP A 94 -22.82 -2.12 16.95
CA ASP A 94 -22.20 -2.79 18.09
C ASP A 94 -20.67 -2.91 17.96
N LEU A 95 -20.08 -2.51 16.83
CA LEU A 95 -18.63 -2.57 16.60
C LEU A 95 -18.01 -1.17 16.47
N PRO A 96 -16.72 -1.01 16.84
CA PRO A 96 -15.99 0.20 16.54
C PRO A 96 -15.97 0.49 15.03
N ALA A 97 -16.14 1.76 14.64
CA ALA A 97 -16.13 2.16 13.23
C ALA A 97 -14.77 1.96 12.53
N THR A 98 -13.70 1.69 13.28
CA THR A 98 -12.35 1.47 12.75
C THR A 98 -11.72 0.22 13.35
N ARG A 99 -10.80 -0.37 12.60
CA ARG A 99 -9.92 -1.46 13.07
C ARG A 99 -8.45 -1.05 12.93
N ILE A 100 -7.61 -1.57 13.81
CA ILE A 100 -6.15 -1.45 13.71
C ILE A 100 -5.58 -2.84 13.44
N GLU A 101 -4.83 -2.95 12.35
CA GLU A 101 -4.17 -4.18 11.94
C GLU A 101 -2.66 -3.94 11.80
N ALA A 102 -1.88 -5.02 11.77
CA ALA A 102 -0.45 -4.98 11.45
C ALA A 102 -0.19 -5.74 10.15
N PRO A 103 -0.66 -5.26 8.98
CA PRO A 103 -0.38 -5.90 7.70
C PRO A 103 1.08 -5.66 7.28
N LEU A 104 1.51 -6.33 6.21
CA LEU A 104 2.72 -5.93 5.50
C LEU A 104 2.43 -4.64 4.73
N ALA A 105 2.96 -3.52 5.21
CA ALA A 105 2.91 -2.24 4.53
C ALA A 105 4.00 -2.18 3.47
N VAL A 106 3.64 -1.86 2.23
CA VAL A 106 4.54 -1.78 1.08
C VAL A 106 4.49 -0.37 0.52
N VAL A 107 5.64 0.27 0.38
CA VAL A 107 5.76 1.63 -0.16
C VAL A 107 6.62 1.60 -1.42
N PHE A 108 6.16 2.33 -2.43
CA PHE A 108 6.88 2.55 -3.68
C PHE A 108 7.22 4.04 -3.79
N PRO A 109 8.51 4.42 -3.88
CA PRO A 109 8.90 5.78 -4.21
C PRO A 109 8.48 6.09 -5.66
N ILE A 110 7.74 7.19 -5.87
CA ILE A 110 7.27 7.59 -7.20
C ILE A 110 8.00 8.87 -7.64
N ALA A 111 7.85 9.94 -6.88
CA ALA A 111 8.47 11.24 -7.15
C ALA A 111 9.47 11.69 -6.06
N ARG A 112 9.57 10.93 -4.96
CA ARG A 112 10.40 11.22 -3.78
C ARG A 112 11.19 9.99 -3.37
N SER A 113 12.33 10.20 -2.68
CA SER A 113 13.13 9.12 -2.12
C SER A 113 12.41 8.45 -0.95
N MET A 114 12.71 7.18 -0.67
CA MET A 114 12.23 6.50 0.54
C MET A 114 12.72 7.19 1.83
N ASP A 115 13.83 7.93 1.80
CA ASP A 115 14.32 8.70 2.95
C ASP A 115 13.37 9.85 3.34
N GLU A 116 12.49 10.25 2.42
CA GLU A 116 11.46 11.28 2.65
C GLU A 116 10.14 10.68 3.16
N TRP A 117 10.03 9.35 3.27
CA TRP A 117 8.86 8.72 3.88
C TRP A 117 8.78 9.08 5.38
N PRO A 118 7.60 9.47 5.91
CA PRO A 118 7.48 9.86 7.31
C PRO A 118 7.81 8.71 8.28
N SER A 119 8.50 9.01 9.39
CA SER A 119 8.99 8.02 10.37
C SER A 119 7.90 7.39 11.27
N GLY A 120 6.64 7.76 11.09
CA GLY A 120 5.52 7.26 11.89
C GLY A 120 5.24 5.77 11.68
N THR A 121 4.96 5.05 12.77
CA THR A 121 4.64 3.61 12.73
C THR A 121 3.13 3.32 12.73
N LEU A 122 2.29 4.34 12.88
CA LEU A 122 0.85 4.24 12.70
C LEU A 122 0.45 4.96 11.43
N ILE A 123 -0.22 4.27 10.53
CA ILE A 123 -0.84 4.83 9.34
C ILE A 123 -2.34 4.89 9.57
N ASP A 124 -2.93 6.08 9.52
CA ASP A 124 -4.38 6.26 9.46
C ASP A 124 -4.81 6.33 8.00
N ARG A 125 -5.62 5.36 7.59
CA ARG A 125 -6.22 5.29 6.27
C ARG A 125 -7.61 5.92 6.34
N ASN A 126 -7.81 6.97 5.56
CA ASN A 126 -9.12 7.60 5.39
C ASN A 126 -10.04 6.69 4.55
N GLY A 127 -10.78 5.82 5.23
CA GLY A 127 -11.70 4.86 4.63
C GLY A 127 -11.23 3.39 4.75
N PRO A 128 -11.97 2.46 4.14
CA PRO A 128 -11.61 1.05 4.15
C PRO A 128 -10.39 0.75 3.28
N GLU A 129 -9.77 -0.40 3.54
CA GLU A 129 -8.78 -1.02 2.67
C GLU A 129 -9.32 -1.17 1.25
N LEU A 130 -8.45 -0.97 0.26
CA LEU A 130 -8.79 -1.09 -1.15
C LEU A 130 -8.77 -2.54 -1.66
#